data_AF-A0AAV6UUP7-F1
#
_entry.id   AF-A0AAV6UUP7-F1
#
_cell.length_a   1.000
_cell.length_b   1.000
_cell.length_c   1.000
_cell.angle_alpha   90.00
_cell.angle_beta   90.00
_cell.angle_gamma   90.00
#
_symmetry.space_group_name_H-M   'P 1'
#
loop_
_entity.id
_entity.type
_entity.pdbx_description
1 polymer ?
#
loop_
_entity_poly.entity_id
_entity_poly.type
_entity_poly.pdbx_seq_one_letter_code
_entity_poly.pdbx_strand_id
1 'polypeptide(L)'
;MNLLFGITCLTACLAVVASKYFCTTAEDCKDGECCVAWSSVDLVKKGYCMKLERRGSRCNKVEAKVEYYGGKYVHYCPCAEGLVCEPKGGKDYKGFVDSSRLRCRQIPTTVDPDVTTVTEPEEEATIPTVIAEGPGGEPPRDDDCENWEYPC
;
A
#
# COMPACT_ATOMS: atom_id res chain seq x y z
N MET A 1 31.45 13.15 -44.44
CA MET A 1 31.03 11.92 -43.75
C MET A 1 30.44 12.21 -42.35
N ASN A 2 29.73 13.34 -42.15
CA ASN A 2 29.27 13.77 -40.82
C ASN A 2 27.73 13.80 -40.67
N LEU A 3 26.98 13.45 -41.72
CA LEU A 3 25.50 13.52 -41.72
C LEU A 3 24.81 12.24 -41.26
N LEU A 4 25.55 11.11 -41.22
CA LEU A 4 24.99 9.81 -40.83
C LEU A 4 24.87 9.64 -39.31
N PHE A 5 25.70 10.32 -38.52
CA PHE A 5 25.68 10.25 -37.06
C PHE A 5 24.50 11.02 -36.42
N GLY A 6 23.98 12.05 -37.09
CA GLY A 6 22.81 12.79 -36.60
C GLY A 6 21.50 12.02 -36.77
N ILE A 7 21.39 11.23 -37.84
CA ILE A 7 20.16 10.51 -38.21
C ILE A 7 19.99 9.24 -37.37
N THR A 8 21.09 8.56 -36.99
CA THR A 8 21.03 7.38 -36.12
C THR A 8 20.67 7.71 -34.67
N CYS A 9 20.95 8.93 -34.20
CA CYS A 9 20.57 9.36 -32.85
C CYS A 9 19.06 9.68 -32.76
N LEU A 10 18.47 10.22 -33.84
CA LEU A 10 17.06 10.59 -33.91
C LEU A 10 16.11 9.38 -33.94
N THR A 11 16.51 8.25 -34.54
CA THR A 11 15.66 7.05 -34.62
C THR A 11 15.59 6.28 -33.30
N ALA A 12 16.58 6.40 -32.42
CA ALA A 12 16.54 5.79 -31.08
C ALA A 12 15.54 6.49 -30.13
N CYS A 13 15.27 7.79 -30.33
CA CYS A 13 14.38 8.55 -29.44
C CYS A 13 12.87 8.30 -29.69
N LEU A 14 12.49 7.84 -30.88
CA LEU A 14 11.08 7.71 -31.27
C LEU A 14 10.43 6.38 -30.83
N ALA A 15 11.22 5.34 -30.55
CA ALA A 15 10.71 4.03 -30.14
C ALA A 15 10.10 4.02 -28.71
N VAL A 16 10.32 5.07 -27.91
CA VAL A 16 9.91 5.14 -26.48
C VAL A 16 8.51 5.74 -26.30
N VAL A 17 7.86 6.23 -27.36
CA VAL A 17 6.62 7.01 -27.24
C VAL A 17 5.33 6.17 -27.42
N ALA A 18 5.42 4.96 -27.99
CA ALA A 18 4.25 4.18 -28.40
C ALA A 18 3.66 3.22 -27.34
N SER A 19 4.34 2.99 -26.22
CA SER A 19 3.96 1.96 -25.23
C SER A 19 3.22 2.50 -23.99
N LYS A 20 3.04 3.81 -23.85
CA LYS A 20 2.64 4.42 -22.55
C LYS A 20 1.19 4.20 -22.10
N TYR A 21 0.32 3.64 -22.92
CA TYR A 21 -1.10 3.43 -22.57
C TYR A 21 -1.44 1.98 -22.21
N PHE A 22 -0.67 1.01 -22.71
CA PHE A 22 -0.94 -0.40 -22.54
C PHE A 22 0.19 -1.05 -21.75
N CYS A 23 -0.15 -2.05 -20.96
CA CYS A 23 0.80 -2.77 -20.14
C CYS A 23 0.58 -4.28 -20.24
N THR A 24 1.67 -5.03 -20.13
CA THR A 24 1.66 -6.47 -19.92
C THR A 24 1.93 -6.78 -18.44
N THR A 25 2.83 -6.01 -17.83
CA THR A 25 3.18 -6.08 -16.40
C THR A 25 3.04 -4.71 -15.72
N ALA A 26 3.09 -4.69 -14.39
CA ALA A 26 3.07 -3.44 -13.62
C ALA A 26 4.26 -2.50 -13.93
N GLU A 27 5.41 -3.05 -14.32
CA GLU A 27 6.65 -2.32 -14.62
C GLU A 27 6.59 -1.53 -15.94
N ASP A 28 5.62 -1.84 -16.81
CA ASP A 28 5.41 -1.10 -18.06
C ASP A 28 4.81 0.30 -17.82
N CYS A 29 4.24 0.54 -16.63
CA CYS A 29 3.60 1.79 -16.26
C CYS A 29 4.55 2.71 -15.49
N LYS A 30 4.26 4.01 -15.50
CA LYS A 30 5.09 5.00 -14.79
C LYS A 30 4.83 4.97 -13.29
N ASP A 31 5.71 5.63 -12.55
CA ASP A 31 5.46 5.93 -11.14
C ASP A 31 4.12 6.67 -10.97
N GLY A 32 3.33 6.24 -9.99
CA GLY A 32 1.96 6.73 -9.77
C GLY A 32 0.91 6.17 -10.74
N GLU A 33 1.24 5.15 -11.53
CA GLU A 33 0.32 4.38 -12.36
C GLU A 33 0.34 2.89 -11.97
N CYS A 34 -0.69 2.15 -12.36
CA CYS A 34 -0.77 0.71 -12.22
C CYS A 34 -1.34 0.06 -13.49
N CYS A 35 -1.05 -1.23 -13.68
CA CYS A 35 -1.58 -1.98 -14.81
C CYS A 35 -2.96 -2.60 -14.49
N VAL A 36 -4.00 -2.21 -15.24
CA VAL A 36 -5.39 -2.62 -14.99
C VAL A 36 -5.95 -3.47 -16.13
N ALA A 37 -6.66 -4.53 -15.78
CA ALA A 37 -7.53 -5.29 -16.67
C ALA A 37 -9.00 -4.99 -16.38
N TRP A 38 -9.79 -4.64 -17.39
CA TRP A 38 -11.24 -4.42 -17.25
C TRP A 38 -12.06 -5.67 -17.51
N SER A 39 -11.50 -6.64 -18.23
CA SER A 39 -12.10 -7.92 -18.52
C SER A 39 -11.10 -9.06 -18.30
N SER A 40 -11.60 -10.30 -18.24
CA SER A 40 -10.74 -11.50 -18.20
C SER A 40 -9.85 -11.61 -19.44
N VAL A 41 -10.28 -11.05 -20.58
CA VAL A 41 -9.47 -11.03 -21.81
C VAL A 41 -8.27 -10.10 -21.66
N ASP A 42 -8.46 -8.92 -21.06
CA ASP A 42 -7.38 -7.96 -20.80
C ASP A 42 -6.41 -8.49 -19.74
N LEU A 43 -6.92 -9.27 -18.79
CA LEU A 43 -6.11 -9.91 -17.76
C LEU A 43 -5.08 -10.85 -18.39
N VAL A 44 -5.51 -11.70 -19.33
CA VAL A 44 -4.65 -12.64 -20.05
C VAL A 44 -3.77 -11.93 -21.11
N LYS A 45 -4.27 -10.86 -21.72
CA LYS A 45 -3.56 -10.10 -22.77
C LYS A 45 -2.87 -8.86 -22.18
N LYS A 46 -3.19 -7.70 -22.75
CA LYS A 46 -2.68 -6.39 -22.35
C LYS A 46 -3.73 -5.69 -21.49
N GLY A 47 -3.27 -5.10 -20.40
CA GLY A 47 -4.03 -4.13 -19.61
C GLY A 47 -3.74 -2.70 -20.05
N TYR A 48 -4.18 -1.78 -19.21
CA TYR A 48 -4.04 -0.34 -19.39
C TYR A 48 -3.28 0.27 -18.22
N CYS A 49 -2.34 1.17 -18.50
CA CYS A 49 -1.74 1.98 -17.45
C CYS A 49 -2.75 3.03 -17.00
N MET A 50 -3.14 2.96 -15.73
CA MET A 50 -4.08 3.88 -15.11
C MET A 50 -3.43 4.53 -13.90
N LYS A 51 -3.80 5.78 -13.62
CA LYS A 51 -3.31 6.48 -12.42
C LYS A 51 -3.82 5.81 -11.15
N LEU A 52 -3.02 5.89 -10.09
CA LEU A 52 -3.45 5.50 -8.74
C LEU A 52 -4.70 6.26 -8.30
N GLU A 53 -5.51 5.59 -7.48
CA GLU A 53 -6.85 6.08 -7.12
C GLU A 53 -6.77 7.21 -6.09
N ARG A 54 -7.58 8.24 -6.31
CA ARG A 54 -7.68 9.42 -5.44
C ARG A 54 -8.65 9.17 -4.28
N ARG A 55 -8.60 10.04 -3.27
CA ARG A 55 -9.51 10.01 -2.11
C ARG A 55 -10.98 9.86 -2.55
N GLY A 56 -11.68 8.91 -1.96
CA GLY A 56 -13.10 8.63 -2.20
C GLY A 56 -13.38 7.75 -3.42
N SER A 57 -12.40 7.48 -4.30
CA SER A 57 -12.54 6.52 -5.40
C SER A 57 -12.65 5.08 -4.91
N ARG A 58 -13.17 4.19 -5.77
CA ARG A 58 -13.03 2.74 -5.59
C ARG A 58 -11.56 2.37 -5.72
N CYS A 59 -11.14 1.32 -5.03
CA CYS A 59 -9.76 0.88 -5.06
C CYS A 59 -9.67 -0.63 -4.86
N ASN A 60 -8.53 -1.16 -5.28
CA ASN A 60 -8.07 -2.47 -4.86
C ASN A 60 -7.04 -2.33 -3.74
N LYS A 61 -6.96 -3.35 -2.87
CA LYS A 61 -5.83 -3.47 -1.96
C LYS A 61 -4.56 -3.79 -2.74
N VAL A 62 -3.39 -3.45 -2.21
CA VAL A 62 -2.09 -3.64 -2.90
C VAL A 62 -1.81 -5.12 -3.18
N GLU A 63 -2.25 -5.99 -2.29
CA GLU A 63 -2.14 -7.45 -2.40
C GLU A 63 -3.14 -8.07 -3.40
N ALA A 64 -4.11 -7.32 -3.90
CA ALA A 64 -5.15 -7.85 -4.81
C ALA A 64 -4.69 -7.95 -6.27
N LYS A 65 -3.42 -7.64 -6.57
CA LYS A 65 -2.84 -7.85 -7.91
C LYS A 65 -2.78 -9.33 -8.25
N VAL A 66 -3.05 -9.66 -9.51
CA VAL A 66 -3.02 -11.03 -10.00
C VAL A 66 -1.63 -11.33 -10.57
N GLU A 67 -0.74 -11.84 -9.71
CA GLU A 67 0.68 -12.07 -10.04
C GLU A 67 0.87 -12.98 -11.25
N TYR A 68 0.08 -14.04 -11.36
CA TYR A 68 0.13 -14.97 -12.49
C TYR A 68 -0.03 -14.28 -13.86
N TYR A 69 -0.73 -13.14 -13.90
CA TYR A 69 -0.98 -12.37 -15.12
C TYR A 69 -0.11 -11.11 -15.23
N GLY A 70 1.05 -11.08 -14.57
CA GLY A 70 1.98 -9.95 -14.61
C GLY A 70 1.67 -8.85 -13.59
N GLY A 71 0.99 -9.19 -12.49
CA GLY A 71 0.69 -8.25 -11.42
C GLY A 71 -0.39 -7.22 -11.80
N LYS A 72 -1.32 -7.59 -12.68
CA LYS A 72 -2.44 -6.72 -13.08
C LYS A 72 -3.50 -6.62 -11.99
N TYR A 73 -4.10 -5.45 -11.84
CA TYR A 73 -5.28 -5.25 -11.02
C TYR A 73 -6.56 -5.40 -11.84
N VAL A 74 -7.63 -5.89 -11.19
CA VAL A 74 -8.94 -6.03 -11.84
C VAL A 74 -9.78 -4.79 -11.56
N HIS A 75 -10.22 -4.11 -12.63
CA HIS A 75 -11.05 -2.88 -12.65
C HIS A 75 -10.45 -1.59 -12.10
N TYR A 76 -9.71 -1.60 -10.98
CA TYR A 76 -9.27 -0.38 -10.29
C TYR A 76 -7.80 -0.44 -9.86
N CYS A 77 -7.13 0.70 -9.81
CA CYS A 77 -5.80 0.78 -9.20
C CYS A 77 -5.88 0.77 -7.66
N PRO A 78 -4.74 0.52 -6.98
CA PRO A 78 -4.62 0.85 -5.57
C PRO A 78 -4.65 2.37 -5.36
N CYS A 79 -4.79 2.79 -4.10
CA CYS A 79 -4.81 4.20 -3.75
C CYS A 79 -3.44 4.86 -3.97
N ALA A 80 -3.46 6.16 -4.27
CA ALA A 80 -2.26 6.97 -4.28
C ALA A 80 -1.59 7.03 -2.89
N GLU A 81 -0.32 7.42 -2.86
CA GLU A 81 0.44 7.56 -1.63
C GLU A 81 -0.29 8.43 -0.57
N GLY A 82 -0.16 8.05 0.69
CA GLY A 82 -0.86 8.71 1.81
C GLY A 82 -2.35 8.36 1.94
N LEU A 83 -2.86 7.45 1.11
CA LEU A 83 -4.23 6.94 1.18
C LEU A 83 -4.25 5.42 1.42
N VAL A 84 -5.28 4.95 2.14
CA VAL A 84 -5.51 3.52 2.41
C VAL A 84 -6.84 3.10 1.81
N CYS A 85 -6.86 1.88 1.25
CA CYS A 85 -8.03 1.28 0.64
C CYS A 85 -8.88 0.53 1.68
N GLU A 86 -9.96 1.16 2.17
CA GLU A 86 -10.77 0.62 3.27
C GLU A 86 -12.28 0.59 2.95
N PRO A 87 -13.06 -0.31 3.59
CA PRO A 87 -14.49 -0.39 3.38
C PRO A 87 -15.23 0.91 3.73
N LYS A 88 -16.17 1.32 2.89
CA LYS A 88 -17.10 2.40 3.21
C LYS A 88 -18.27 1.89 4.08
N GLY A 89 -18.19 2.15 5.39
CA GLY A 89 -19.25 1.86 6.36
C GLY A 89 -19.00 0.53 7.09
N GLY A 90 -19.05 0.58 8.42
CA GLY A 90 -18.44 -0.40 9.34
C GLY A 90 -18.79 -1.88 9.17
N LYS A 91 -17.84 -2.68 9.68
CA LYS A 91 -17.72 -4.13 9.93
C LYS A 91 -18.37 -5.11 8.95
N ASP A 92 -17.49 -5.97 8.44
CA ASP A 92 -17.77 -7.16 7.68
C ASP A 92 -18.75 -8.07 8.42
N TYR A 93 -19.92 -8.31 7.84
CA TYR A 93 -20.71 -9.46 8.23
C TYR A 93 -20.00 -10.70 7.66
N LYS A 94 -19.33 -11.45 8.54
CA LYS A 94 -18.61 -12.73 8.25
C LYS A 94 -17.17 -12.64 7.72
N GLY A 95 -16.45 -11.54 7.97
CA GLY A 95 -15.02 -11.44 7.63
C GLY A 95 -14.70 -11.39 6.13
N PHE A 96 -15.71 -11.26 5.27
CA PHE A 96 -15.54 -11.07 3.83
C PHE A 96 -15.81 -9.60 3.48
N VAL A 97 -14.74 -8.87 3.19
CA VAL A 97 -14.83 -7.50 2.67
C VAL A 97 -15.26 -7.58 1.21
N ASP A 98 -16.46 -7.09 0.90
CA ASP A 98 -16.87 -6.88 -0.49
C ASP A 98 -15.99 -5.78 -1.12
N SER A 99 -15.13 -6.16 -2.07
CA SER A 99 -14.25 -5.26 -2.82
C SER A 99 -15.01 -4.09 -3.45
N SER A 100 -16.31 -4.23 -3.72
CA SER A 100 -17.17 -3.16 -4.24
C SER A 100 -17.33 -1.97 -3.28
N ARG A 101 -17.07 -2.17 -1.98
CA ARG A 101 -17.19 -1.17 -0.90
C ARG A 101 -15.88 -0.47 -0.56
N LEU A 102 -14.76 -0.97 -1.06
CA LEU A 102 -13.44 -0.42 -0.78
C LEU A 102 -13.26 0.97 -1.40
N ARG A 103 -12.79 1.92 -0.60
CA ARG A 103 -12.57 3.31 -1.03
C ARG A 103 -11.26 3.85 -0.47
N CYS A 104 -10.62 4.73 -1.23
CA CYS A 104 -9.42 5.43 -0.75
C CYS A 104 -9.77 6.47 0.33
N ARG A 105 -9.12 6.37 1.48
CA ARG A 105 -9.27 7.27 2.63
C ARG A 105 -7.91 7.80 3.07
N GLN A 106 -7.87 8.97 3.68
CA GLN A 106 -6.64 9.47 4.29
C GLN A 106 -6.28 8.59 5.49
N ILE A 107 -5.00 8.29 5.61
CA ILE A 107 -4.44 7.82 6.88
C ILE A 107 -4.66 8.96 7.89
N PRO A 108 -5.25 8.72 9.06
CA PRO A 108 -5.28 9.73 10.11
C PRO A 108 -3.83 10.04 10.49
N THR A 109 -3.34 11.21 10.11
CA THR A 109 -2.05 11.73 10.55
C THR A 109 -2.20 12.15 12.01
N THR A 110 -1.97 11.24 12.94
CA THR A 110 -1.65 11.57 14.34
C THR A 110 -0.21 12.09 14.37
N VAL A 111 0.01 13.31 13.89
CA VAL A 111 1.19 14.08 14.20
C VAL A 111 0.69 15.38 14.80
N ASP A 112 0.77 15.44 16.12
CA ASP A 112 0.66 16.66 16.91
C ASP A 112 1.73 17.65 16.42
N PRO A 113 1.39 18.83 15.90
CA PRO A 113 2.37 19.84 15.55
C PRO A 113 2.46 20.86 16.70
N ASP A 114 2.84 20.42 17.90
CA ASP A 114 3.25 21.34 18.95
C ASP A 114 4.24 20.63 19.89
N VAL A 115 5.53 20.84 19.67
CA VAL A 115 6.48 21.39 20.66
C VAL A 115 7.76 21.69 19.88
N THR A 116 7.88 22.93 19.42
CA THR A 116 9.19 23.55 19.23
C THR A 116 9.54 24.17 20.58
N THR A 117 10.42 23.54 21.35
CA THR A 117 11.18 24.27 22.37
C THR A 117 12.58 23.70 22.43
N VAL A 118 13.49 24.45 21.81
CA VAL A 118 14.93 24.40 22.04
C VAL A 118 15.19 24.58 23.53
N THR A 119 15.97 23.69 24.17
CA THR A 119 17.06 24.01 25.12
C THR A 119 17.77 22.71 25.55
N GLU A 120 19.05 22.59 25.16
CA GLU A 120 20.12 21.77 25.74
C GLU A 120 21.32 22.76 25.87
N PRO A 121 22.28 22.67 26.83
CA PRO A 121 22.57 21.65 27.86
C PRO A 121 22.76 22.17 29.30
N GLU A 122 23.01 21.20 30.20
CA GLU A 122 23.83 21.26 31.42
C GLU A 122 23.17 21.79 32.71
N GLU A 123 22.85 20.90 33.66
CA GLU A 123 23.59 20.84 34.94
C GLU A 123 23.26 19.55 35.72
N GLU A 124 24.34 18.95 36.20
CA GLU A 124 24.56 17.89 37.17
C GLU A 124 23.58 17.87 38.37
N ALA A 125 23.05 16.69 38.76
CA ALA A 125 23.14 16.15 40.13
C ALA A 125 22.12 15.03 40.44
N THR A 126 22.68 13.90 40.86
CA THR A 126 22.24 12.93 41.89
C THR A 126 20.98 12.06 41.72
N ILE A 127 21.29 10.77 41.65
CA ILE A 127 20.46 9.57 41.85
C ILE A 127 19.86 9.55 43.27
N PRO A 128 18.62 9.06 43.44
CA PRO A 128 18.41 8.03 44.45
C PRO A 128 17.68 6.81 43.90
N THR A 129 18.35 5.68 44.08
CA THR A 129 17.86 4.31 44.02
C THR A 129 16.70 4.13 44.98
N VAL A 130 15.53 3.74 44.48
CA VAL A 130 14.50 3.10 45.30
C VAL A 130 14.02 1.85 44.59
N ILE A 131 14.44 0.72 45.14
CA ILE A 131 14.00 -0.62 44.82
C ILE A 131 12.59 -0.77 45.40
N ALA A 132 11.62 -1.12 44.56
CA ALA A 132 10.34 -1.65 45.01
C ALA A 132 10.10 -2.97 44.29
N GLU A 133 10.45 -4.04 44.99
CA GLU A 133 10.03 -5.40 44.70
C GLU A 133 8.51 -5.51 44.91
N GLY A 134 7.82 -6.20 44.01
CA GLY A 134 6.42 -6.56 44.18
C GLY A 134 5.84 -7.22 42.93
N PRO A 135 4.87 -8.12 43.08
CA PRO A 135 5.16 -9.54 43.17
C PRO A 135 4.84 -10.28 41.87
N GLY A 136 5.42 -11.48 41.74
CA GLY A 136 5.22 -12.38 40.62
C GLY A 136 3.74 -12.72 40.39
N GLY A 137 3.29 -12.43 39.17
CA GLY A 137 2.16 -13.13 38.57
C GLY A 137 2.70 -14.33 37.80
N GLU A 138 2.41 -15.53 38.28
CA GLU A 138 2.56 -16.75 37.48
C GLU A 138 1.80 -16.60 36.15
N PRO A 139 2.41 -16.90 34.99
CA PRO A 139 1.65 -17.07 33.77
C PRO A 139 0.72 -18.30 33.90
N PRO A 140 -0.54 -18.21 33.43
CA PRO A 140 -1.43 -19.36 33.41
C PRO A 140 -0.81 -20.49 32.57
N ARG A 141 -0.92 -21.72 33.08
CA ARG A 141 -0.44 -22.94 32.43
C ARG A 141 -1.38 -23.31 31.28
N ASP A 142 -0.81 -23.72 30.15
CA ASP A 142 -1.47 -24.00 28.87
C ASP A 142 -2.33 -25.29 28.81
N ASP A 143 -2.83 -25.80 29.95
CA ASP A 143 -3.44 -27.15 30.02
C ASP A 143 -4.98 -27.21 30.06
N ASP A 144 -5.71 -26.09 29.88
CA ASP A 144 -7.19 -26.06 29.97
C ASP A 144 -7.91 -25.54 28.70
N CYS A 145 -7.44 -25.93 27.51
CA CYS A 145 -8.11 -25.65 26.22
C CYS A 145 -8.78 -26.89 25.60
N GLU A 146 -9.47 -27.71 26.40
CA GLU A 146 -10.30 -28.83 25.93
C GLU A 146 -11.80 -28.63 26.19
N ASN A 147 -12.33 -27.39 26.10
CA ASN A 147 -13.78 -27.19 26.07
C ASN A 147 -14.23 -26.32 24.89
N TRP A 148 -14.94 -26.95 23.97
CA TRP A 148 -15.29 -26.55 22.60
C TRP A 148 -16.44 -25.53 22.52
N GLU A 149 -16.73 -24.79 23.59
CA GLU A 149 -17.86 -23.86 23.63
C GLU A 149 -17.48 -22.36 23.61
N TYR A 150 -16.19 -21.99 23.69
CA TYR A 150 -15.76 -20.59 23.57
C TYR A 150 -14.38 -20.46 22.92
N PRO A 151 -14.23 -19.85 21.72
CA PRO A 151 -12.93 -19.59 21.13
C PRO A 151 -12.26 -18.37 21.78
N CYS A 152 -10.99 -18.55 22.18
CA CYS A 152 -10.09 -17.46 22.59
C CYS A 152 -9.90 -16.41 21.49
#